data_AF-A0A2D8UNQ7-F1
#
_entry.id   AF-A0A2D8UNQ7-F1
#
_cell.length_a   1.000
_cell.length_b   1.000
_cell.length_c   1.000
_cell.angle_alpha   90.00
_cell.angle_beta   90.00
_cell.angle_gamma   90.00
#
_symmetry.space_group_name_H-M   'P 1'
#
loop_
_entity.id
_entity.type
_entity.pdbx_description
1 polymer ?
#
loop_
_entity_poly.entity_id
_entity_poly.type
_entity_poly.pdbx_seq_one_letter_code
_entity_poly.pdbx_strand_id
1 'polypeptide(L)'
;MTNAQHQNDATATQQIETPVIVVKLPEGESYRWKNYCLTFTKMLADSRCPKDVTCIWQGEAKVEISLKRDGKLVDSQEIVLNHPEENGTSFTLGEKPFRVYALMPYPTKKTKTEGNIDYYLRVEIP
;
A
#
# COMPACT_ATOMS: atom_id res chain seq x y z
N MET A 1 21.44 14.37 61.59
CA MET A 1 21.33 13.63 60.32
C MET A 1 19.95 13.92 59.79
N THR A 2 19.82 14.92 58.92
CA THR A 2 18.51 15.40 58.45
C THR A 2 18.49 15.28 56.93
N ASN A 3 17.64 14.39 56.45
CA ASN A 3 17.26 14.20 55.06
C ASN A 3 16.53 15.44 54.53
N ALA A 4 16.86 15.86 53.31
CA ALA A 4 15.89 16.18 52.26
C ALA A 4 16.67 16.58 50.99
N GLN A 5 16.67 15.72 49.98
CA GLN A 5 17.09 16.07 48.63
C GLN A 5 16.05 15.58 47.62
N HIS A 6 15.47 16.59 46.96
CA HIS A 6 15.11 16.69 45.56
C HIS A 6 13.92 15.91 44.99
N GLN A 7 13.02 16.74 44.47
CA GLN A 7 11.96 16.50 43.50
C GLN A 7 12.50 15.83 42.22
N ASN A 8 11.62 15.18 41.46
CA ASN A 8 11.46 15.41 40.02
C ASN A 8 10.17 14.71 39.56
N ASP A 9 9.13 15.51 39.35
CA ASP A 9 7.90 15.11 38.67
C ASP A 9 8.16 15.21 37.15
N ALA A 10 8.45 14.08 36.52
CA ALA A 10 8.70 14.00 35.09
C ALA A 10 7.38 13.72 34.37
N THR A 11 6.77 14.76 33.81
CA THR A 11 5.64 14.64 32.90
C THR A 11 6.10 13.96 31.60
N ALA A 12 5.75 12.69 31.43
CA ALA A 12 6.03 11.93 30.22
C ALA A 12 5.19 12.44 29.05
N THR A 13 5.84 13.05 28.05
CA THR A 13 5.24 13.41 26.77
C THR A 13 5.05 12.15 25.91
N GLN A 14 3.84 11.60 25.90
CA GLN A 14 3.49 10.51 25.00
C GLN A 14 3.37 11.04 23.57
N GLN A 15 4.31 10.69 22.69
CA GLN A 15 4.27 11.04 21.27
C GLN A 15 3.09 10.32 20.60
N ILE A 16 2.09 11.08 20.15
CA ILE A 16 0.95 10.55 19.41
C ILE A 16 1.39 10.45 17.95
N GLU A 17 1.68 9.24 17.48
CA GLU A 17 1.98 8.98 16.08
C GLU A 17 0.71 9.25 15.24
N THR A 18 0.88 9.98 14.13
CA THR A 18 -0.23 10.32 13.22
C THR A 18 -0.88 9.05 12.69
N PRO A 19 -2.22 8.91 12.70
CA PRO A 19 -2.87 7.70 12.23
C PRO A 19 -2.63 7.49 10.73
N VAL A 20 -2.21 6.28 10.37
CA VAL A 20 -2.00 5.85 8.99
C VAL A 20 -3.33 5.43 8.37
N ILE A 21 -3.71 6.05 7.24
CA ILE A 21 -4.96 5.72 6.52
C ILE A 21 -4.64 4.74 5.40
N VAL A 22 -5.18 3.51 5.50
CA VAL A 22 -5.06 2.49 4.47
C VAL A 22 -6.41 2.28 3.79
N VAL A 23 -6.46 2.46 2.47
CA VAL A 23 -7.69 2.36 1.68
C VAL A 23 -7.70 1.11 0.82
N LYS A 24 -8.89 0.54 0.62
CA LYS A 24 -9.16 -0.46 -0.41
C LYS A 24 -9.36 0.26 -1.74
N LEU A 25 -8.50 0.01 -2.72
CA LEU A 25 -8.56 0.62 -4.05
C LEU A 25 -8.71 -0.48 -5.11
N PRO A 26 -9.93 -0.76 -5.60
CA PRO A 26 -10.15 -1.72 -6.69
C PRO A 26 -9.49 -1.30 -8.00
N GLU A 27 -9.24 -2.27 -8.88
CA GLU A 27 -8.78 -2.03 -10.25
C GLU A 27 -9.79 -1.18 -11.02
N GLY A 28 -9.31 -0.17 -11.75
CA GLY A 28 -10.11 0.80 -12.48
C GLY A 28 -10.71 1.92 -11.61
N GLU A 29 -10.65 1.80 -10.28
CA GLU A 29 -11.23 2.77 -9.35
C GLU A 29 -10.23 3.83 -8.88
N SER A 30 -10.79 4.91 -8.32
CA SER A 30 -10.01 6.03 -7.79
C SER A 30 -10.32 6.35 -6.34
N TYR A 31 -9.29 6.72 -5.57
CA TYR A 31 -9.43 7.33 -4.26
C TYR A 31 -9.10 8.82 -4.33
N ARG A 32 -9.98 9.65 -3.77
CA ARG A 32 -9.86 11.12 -3.78
C ARG A 32 -9.61 11.66 -2.38
N TRP A 33 -8.63 12.53 -2.24
CA TRP A 33 -8.37 13.27 -1.01
C TRP A 33 -7.84 14.66 -1.34
N LYS A 34 -8.40 15.68 -0.69
CA LYS A 34 -8.13 17.09 -1.04
C LYS A 34 -8.37 17.30 -2.54
N ASN A 35 -7.36 17.77 -3.28
CA ASN A 35 -7.38 17.94 -4.73
C ASN A 35 -6.70 16.79 -5.51
N TYR A 36 -6.32 15.71 -4.84
CA TYR A 36 -5.66 14.55 -5.45
C TYR A 36 -6.64 13.43 -5.77
N CYS A 37 -6.29 12.65 -6.78
CA CYS A 37 -7.02 11.46 -7.21
C CYS A 37 -5.99 10.39 -7.59
N LEU A 38 -5.85 9.37 -6.74
CA LEU A 38 -5.01 8.19 -6.97
C LEU A 38 -5.88 7.14 -7.64
N THR A 39 -5.40 6.54 -8.72
CA THR A 39 -6.15 5.54 -9.49
C THR A 39 -5.31 4.29 -9.65
N PHE A 40 -5.85 3.15 -9.28
CA PHE A 40 -5.28 1.86 -9.68
C PHE A 40 -5.78 1.58 -11.08
N THR A 41 -5.00 1.98 -12.09
CA THR A 41 -5.45 2.03 -13.48
C THR A 41 -5.76 0.65 -14.03
N LYS A 42 -4.84 -0.30 -13.85
CA LYS A 42 -5.00 -1.69 -14.30
C LYS A 42 -3.93 -2.63 -13.73
N MET A 43 -4.24 -3.91 -13.69
CA MET A 43 -3.26 -4.98 -13.57
C MET A 43 -2.49 -5.15 -14.87
N LEU A 44 -1.16 -5.20 -14.77
CA LEU A 44 -0.27 -5.44 -15.92
C LEU A 44 0.16 -6.90 -15.98
N ALA A 45 0.50 -7.48 -14.83
CA ALA A 45 0.86 -8.89 -14.71
C ALA A 45 0.62 -9.40 -13.29
N ASP A 46 0.18 -10.65 -13.16
CA ASP A 46 0.18 -11.36 -11.87
C ASP A 46 0.80 -12.74 -12.04
N SER A 47 2.09 -12.83 -11.71
CA SER A 47 2.84 -14.09 -11.69
C SER A 47 3.06 -14.62 -10.27
N ARG A 48 2.45 -14.01 -9.26
CA ARG A 48 2.63 -14.40 -7.84
C ARG A 48 2.37 -15.88 -7.65
N CYS A 49 3.20 -16.51 -6.82
CA CYS A 49 3.06 -17.91 -6.46
C CYS A 49 1.71 -18.14 -5.77
N PRO A 50 0.87 -19.09 -6.23
CA PRO A 50 -0.35 -19.43 -5.50
C PRO A 50 -0.02 -19.92 -4.08
N LYS A 51 -0.82 -19.51 -3.10
CA LYS A 51 -0.57 -19.88 -1.68
C LYS A 51 -0.72 -21.37 -1.37
N ASP A 52 -1.32 -22.13 -2.29
CA ASP A 52 -1.60 -23.57 -2.19
C ASP A 52 -0.63 -24.44 -3.04
N VAL A 53 0.54 -23.90 -3.41
CA VAL A 53 1.65 -24.63 -4.05
C VAL A 53 3.00 -24.28 -3.46
N THR A 54 3.99 -25.14 -3.73
CA THR A 54 5.41 -24.84 -3.52
C THR A 54 5.99 -24.31 -4.84
N CYS A 55 6.39 -23.04 -4.87
CA CYS A 55 7.10 -22.48 -6.01
C CYS A 55 8.62 -22.58 -5.85
N ILE A 56 9.31 -22.81 -6.96
CA ILE A 56 10.78 -22.67 -7.04
C ILE A 56 11.16 -21.18 -7.12
N TRP A 57 10.31 -20.37 -7.78
CA TRP A 57 10.47 -18.92 -7.93
C TRP A 57 9.19 -18.21 -7.49
N GLN A 58 9.30 -17.20 -6.63
CA GLN A 58 8.16 -16.53 -5.98
C GLN A 58 7.22 -15.77 -6.94
N GLY A 59 7.70 -15.38 -8.13
CA GLY A 59 6.98 -14.52 -9.06
C GLY A 59 6.72 -13.11 -8.49
N GLU A 60 6.11 -12.25 -9.29
CA GLU A 60 5.79 -10.87 -8.93
C GLU A 60 4.45 -10.42 -9.54
N ALA A 61 3.87 -9.36 -8.99
CA ALA A 61 2.75 -8.66 -9.59
C ALA A 61 3.18 -7.26 -10.05
N LYS A 62 2.58 -6.78 -11.13
CA LYS A 62 2.83 -5.46 -11.71
C LYS A 62 1.51 -4.75 -11.94
N VAL A 63 1.46 -3.48 -11.55
CA VAL A 63 0.27 -2.64 -11.64
C VAL A 63 0.61 -1.29 -12.25
N GLU A 64 -0.34 -0.69 -12.94
CA GLU A 64 -0.26 0.72 -13.34
C GLU A 64 -1.05 1.57 -12.35
N ILE A 65 -0.40 2.60 -11.78
CA ILE A 65 -1.04 3.55 -10.86
C ILE A 65 -0.81 4.96 -11.39
N SER A 66 -1.85 5.78 -11.38
CA SER A 66 -1.77 7.19 -11.75
C SER A 66 -2.22 8.11 -10.64
N LEU A 67 -1.62 9.30 -10.60
CA LEU A 67 -1.97 10.37 -9.69
C LEU A 67 -2.39 11.61 -10.49
N LYS A 68 -3.57 12.13 -10.19
CA LYS A 68 -4.04 13.43 -10.71
C LYS A 68 -4.12 14.45 -9.57
N ARG A 69 -3.90 15.73 -9.90
CA ARG A 69 -4.13 16.89 -9.05
C ARG A 69 -4.98 17.90 -9.82
N ASP A 70 -6.08 18.37 -9.22
CA ASP A 70 -7.00 19.31 -9.86
C ASP A 70 -7.46 18.83 -11.26
N GLY A 71 -7.67 17.51 -11.39
CA GLY A 71 -8.08 16.86 -12.64
C GLY A 71 -6.97 16.65 -13.67
N LYS A 72 -5.78 17.20 -13.48
CA LYS A 72 -4.63 17.05 -14.39
C LYS A 72 -3.73 15.90 -13.93
N LEU A 73 -3.21 15.13 -14.88
CA LEU A 73 -2.23 14.07 -14.60
C LEU A 73 -0.96 14.70 -14.03
N VAL A 74 -0.56 14.24 -12.85
CA VAL A 74 0.71 14.59 -12.20
C VAL A 74 1.77 13.56 -12.54
N ASP A 75 1.42 12.28 -12.39
CA ASP A 75 2.34 11.17 -12.62
C ASP A 75 1.57 9.87 -12.92
N SER A 76 2.23 8.92 -13.59
CA SER A 76 1.73 7.58 -13.88
C SER A 76 2.91 6.62 -14.01
N GLN A 77 2.89 5.53 -13.25
CA GLN A 77 4.00 4.59 -13.19
C GLN A 77 3.53 3.14 -13.16
N GLU A 78 4.37 2.26 -13.73
CA GLU A 78 4.34 0.82 -13.47
C GLU A 78 5.02 0.54 -12.13
N ILE A 79 4.29 -0.08 -11.21
CA ILE A 79 4.79 -0.47 -9.89
C ILE A 79 4.91 -1.99 -9.83
N VAL A 80 6.12 -2.47 -9.53
CA VAL A 80 6.39 -3.88 -9.24
C VAL A 80 6.13 -4.14 -7.75
N LEU A 81 5.16 -4.99 -7.47
CA LEU A 81 4.74 -5.37 -6.12
C LEU A 81 5.51 -6.62 -5.67
N ASN A 82 6.66 -6.40 -5.06
CA ASN A 82 7.51 -7.45 -4.50
C ASN A 82 7.06 -7.79 -3.08
N HIS A 83 6.17 -8.78 -2.93
CA HIS A 83 5.67 -9.27 -1.63
C HIS A 83 5.18 -8.13 -0.72
N PRO A 84 4.24 -7.28 -1.18
CA PRO A 84 3.78 -6.14 -0.40
C PRO A 84 3.18 -6.53 0.96
N GLU A 85 2.69 -7.75 1.10
CA GLU A 85 2.18 -8.32 2.36
C GLU A 85 3.23 -8.51 3.46
N GLU A 86 4.53 -8.60 3.12
CA GLU A 86 5.59 -8.75 4.13
C GLU A 86 6.08 -7.39 4.64
N ASN A 87 6.53 -6.54 3.71
CA ASN A 87 7.19 -5.27 4.04
C ASN A 87 6.53 -4.06 3.39
N GLY A 88 5.44 -4.23 2.66
CA GLY A 88 4.89 -3.18 1.80
C GLY A 88 5.80 -2.84 0.61
N THR A 89 5.20 -2.30 -0.44
CA THR A 89 5.92 -1.73 -1.57
C THR A 89 5.77 -0.22 -1.52
N SER A 90 6.87 0.49 -1.25
CA SER A 90 6.92 1.95 -1.27
C SER A 90 7.27 2.47 -2.66
N PHE A 91 6.60 3.53 -3.08
CA PHE A 91 6.87 4.24 -4.32
C PHE A 91 6.47 5.71 -4.18
N THR A 92 6.85 6.54 -5.15
CA THR A 92 6.56 7.97 -5.16
C THR A 92 5.90 8.34 -6.47
N LEU A 93 4.72 8.96 -6.42
CA LEU A 93 4.08 9.57 -7.59
C LEU A 93 4.14 11.10 -7.45
N GLY A 94 4.78 11.76 -8.41
CA GLY A 94 5.17 13.17 -8.30
C GLY A 94 6.11 13.38 -7.11
N GLU A 95 5.63 14.05 -6.06
CA GLU A 95 6.38 14.32 -4.83
C GLU A 95 5.76 13.63 -3.60
N LYS A 96 4.83 12.70 -3.81
CA LYS A 96 4.07 12.05 -2.72
C LYS A 96 4.49 10.60 -2.53
N PRO A 97 4.89 10.20 -1.31
CA PRO A 97 5.15 8.81 -0.99
C PRO A 97 3.83 8.05 -0.83
N PHE A 98 3.81 6.82 -1.34
CA PHE A 98 2.72 5.86 -1.16
C PHE A 98 3.33 4.53 -0.73
N ARG A 99 2.52 3.72 -0.04
CA ARG A 99 2.89 2.35 0.32
C ARG A 99 1.72 1.42 0.02
N VAL A 100 1.96 0.39 -0.77
CA VAL A 100 1.00 -0.70 -0.97
C VAL A 100 1.33 -1.82 0.00
N TYR A 101 0.37 -2.21 0.83
CA TYR A 101 0.50 -3.29 1.81
C TYR A 101 -0.01 -4.64 1.32
N ALA A 102 -0.81 -4.66 0.26
CA ALA A 102 -1.28 -5.91 -0.33
C ALA A 102 -1.87 -5.67 -1.72
N LEU A 103 -1.75 -6.68 -2.58
CA LEU A 103 -2.60 -6.88 -3.75
C LEU A 103 -3.52 -8.06 -3.48
N MET A 104 -4.82 -7.85 -3.59
CA MET A 104 -5.82 -8.85 -3.26
C MET A 104 -6.72 -9.12 -4.48
N PRO A 105 -7.27 -10.34 -4.63
CA PRO A 105 -6.94 -11.51 -3.83
C PRO A 105 -5.51 -12.00 -4.08
N TYR A 106 -4.91 -12.65 -3.09
CA TYR A 106 -3.68 -13.42 -3.30
C TYR A 106 -4.03 -14.72 -4.03
N PRO A 107 -3.28 -15.13 -5.07
CA PRO A 107 -3.69 -16.23 -5.92
C PRO A 107 -3.75 -17.59 -5.19
N THR A 108 -4.65 -18.43 -5.66
CA THR A 108 -4.75 -19.88 -5.43
C THR A 108 -4.76 -20.59 -6.78
N LYS A 109 -4.59 -21.91 -6.82
CA LYS A 109 -4.78 -22.69 -8.06
C LYS A 109 -6.13 -22.39 -8.71
N LYS A 110 -7.19 -22.32 -7.90
CA LYS A 110 -8.57 -22.07 -8.33
C LYS A 110 -8.74 -20.69 -8.96
N THR A 111 -8.24 -19.64 -8.29
CA THR A 111 -8.38 -18.27 -8.83
C THR A 111 -7.60 -18.08 -10.12
N LYS A 112 -6.50 -18.82 -10.35
CA LYS A 112 -5.78 -18.77 -11.63
C LYS A 112 -6.54 -19.42 -12.79
N THR A 113 -7.56 -20.24 -12.52
CA THR A 113 -8.32 -20.97 -13.56
C THR A 113 -9.74 -20.47 -13.79
N GLU A 114 -10.33 -19.72 -12.85
CA GLU A 114 -11.77 -19.39 -12.87
C GLU A 114 -12.15 -18.09 -13.64
N GLY A 115 -11.20 -17.43 -14.31
CA GLY A 115 -11.48 -16.20 -15.07
C GLY A 115 -11.80 -15.00 -14.18
N ASN A 116 -11.92 -13.81 -14.80
CA ASN A 116 -12.00 -12.44 -14.23
C ASN A 116 -11.80 -12.32 -12.70
N ILE A 117 -10.64 -11.80 -12.31
CA ILE A 117 -10.25 -11.60 -10.92
C ILE A 117 -10.44 -10.12 -10.57
N ASP A 118 -11.27 -9.84 -9.57
CA ASP A 118 -11.51 -8.49 -9.07
C ASP A 118 -10.37 -8.03 -8.16
N TYR A 119 -9.31 -7.49 -8.76
CA TYR A 119 -8.16 -7.03 -7.99
C TYR A 119 -8.43 -5.75 -7.21
N TYR A 120 -7.79 -5.64 -6.05
CA TYR A 120 -7.73 -4.39 -5.29
C TYR A 120 -6.43 -4.27 -4.51
N LEU A 121 -5.95 -3.03 -4.38
CA LEU A 121 -4.81 -2.67 -3.54
C LEU A 121 -5.27 -2.27 -2.14
N ARG A 122 -4.43 -2.57 -1.14
CA ARG A 122 -4.46 -1.89 0.17
C ARG A 122 -3.36 -0.86 0.17
N VAL A 123 -3.70 0.41 -0.02
CA VAL A 123 -2.73 1.49 -0.21
C VAL A 123 -2.82 2.52 0.91
N GLU A 124 -1.67 2.92 1.43
CA GLU A 124 -1.51 4.02 2.37
C GLU A 124 -1.62 5.35 1.65
N ILE A 125 -2.43 6.26 2.21
CA ILE A 125 -2.61 7.60 1.68
C ILE A 125 -1.85 8.62 2.55
N PRO A 126 -1.00 9.48 1.96
CA PRO A 126 -0.25 10.52 2.66
C PRO A 126 -1.06 11.79 2.95
#